data_AF-A0A1F2QWT0-F1
#
_entry.id   AF-A0A1F2QWT0-F1
#
_cell.length_a   1.000
_cell.length_b   1.000
_cell.length_c   1.000
_cell.angle_alpha   90.00
_cell.angle_beta   90.00
_cell.angle_gamma   90.00
#
_symmetry.space_group_name_H-M   'P 1'
#
loop_
_entity.id
_entity.type
_entity.pdbx_description
1 polymer ?
#
loop_
_entity_poly.entity_id
_entity_poly.type
_entity_poly.pdbx_seq_one_letter_code
_entity_poly.pdbx_strand_id
1 'polypeptide(L)'
;MISLQRELAQRVGQLEQALSEVEQLSGLLPTCAYCSRVRDDRDYWEKLEHYVARHSRAQFSHGICPDCYEKTWRPELERRKRERGEGGT
;
A
#
# COMPACT_ATOMS: atom_id res chain seq x y z
N MET A 1 -33.00 24.86 -27.57
CA MET A 1 -31.56 25.08 -27.26
C MET A 1 -31.25 24.89 -25.76
N ILE A 2 -32.13 25.32 -24.84
CA ILE A 2 -31.94 25.16 -23.37
C ILE A 2 -32.11 23.69 -22.88
N SER A 3 -32.95 22.88 -23.54
CA SER A 3 -33.23 21.48 -23.13
C SER A 3 -32.01 20.57 -23.26
N LEU A 4 -31.31 20.62 -24.39
CA LEU A 4 -30.09 19.83 -24.63
C LEU A 4 -28.97 20.16 -23.64
N GLN A 5 -28.80 21.43 -23.29
CA GLN A 5 -27.79 21.85 -22.30
C GLN A 5 -28.12 21.30 -20.91
N ARG A 6 -29.42 21.27 -20.56
CA ARG A 6 -29.88 20.71 -19.28
C ARG A 6 -29.70 19.19 -19.21
N GLU A 7 -29.99 18.50 -20.30
CA GLU A 7 -29.82 17.05 -20.41
C GLU A 7 -28.34 16.65 -20.36
N LEU A 8 -27.46 17.41 -21.03
CA LEU A 8 -26.02 17.22 -20.94
C LEU A 8 -25.50 17.42 -19.52
N ALA A 9 -25.90 18.51 -18.84
CA ALA A 9 -25.49 18.77 -17.47
C ALA A 9 -25.94 17.66 -16.51
N GLN A 10 -27.16 17.14 -16.69
CA GLN A 10 -27.66 16.02 -15.89
C GLN A 10 -26.84 14.75 -16.13
N ARG A 11 -26.49 14.45 -17.39
CA ARG A 11 -25.64 13.30 -17.74
C ARG A 11 -24.24 13.42 -17.17
N VAL A 12 -23.63 14.61 -17.23
CA VAL A 12 -22.32 14.87 -16.62
C VAL A 12 -22.37 14.63 -15.11
N GLY A 13 -23.36 15.18 -14.40
CA GLY A 13 -23.50 14.96 -12.95
C GLY A 13 -23.71 13.49 -12.58
N GLN A 14 -24.47 12.74 -13.40
CA GLN A 14 -24.63 11.28 -13.21
C GLN A 14 -23.32 10.52 -13.40
N LEU A 15 -22.49 10.92 -14.37
CA LEU A 15 -21.20 10.30 -14.62
C LEU A 15 -20.19 10.64 -13.51
N GLU A 16 -20.16 11.89 -13.04
CA GLU A 16 -19.32 12.31 -11.91
C GLU A 16 -19.69 11.57 -10.63
N GLN A 17 -20.99 11.40 -10.35
CA GLN A 17 -21.49 10.63 -9.22
C GLN A 17 -21.07 9.16 -9.30
N ALA A 18 -21.27 8.52 -10.47
CA ALA A 18 -20.88 7.13 -10.68
C ALA A 18 -19.35 6.93 -10.59
N LEU A 19 -18.56 7.90 -11.09
CA LEU A 19 -17.11 7.85 -10.98
C LEU A 19 -16.64 7.95 -9.52
N SER A 20 -17.23 8.85 -8.74
CA SER A 20 -16.95 9.00 -7.31
C SER A 20 -17.25 7.71 -6.52
N GLU A 21 -18.36 7.03 -6.84
CA GLU A 21 -18.71 5.74 -6.22
C GLU A 21 -17.70 4.63 -6.56
N VAL A 22 -17.24 4.57 -7.81
CA VAL A 22 -16.19 3.63 -8.24
C VAL A 22 -14.85 3.93 -7.54
N GLU A 23 -14.48 5.21 -7.41
CA GLU A 23 -13.26 5.62 -6.71
C GLU A 23 -13.30 5.24 -5.22
N GLN A 24 -14.43 5.45 -4.54
CA GLN A 24 -14.60 5.04 -3.13
C GLN A 24 -14.48 3.52 -2.94
N LEU A 25 -15.10 2.73 -3.81
CA LEU A 25 -15.02 1.27 -3.76
C LEU A 25 -13.62 0.76 -4.10
N SER A 26 -12.88 1.46 -4.98
CA SER A 26 -11.48 1.13 -5.31
C SER A 26 -10.50 1.38 -4.14
N GLY A 27 -10.90 2.17 -3.14
CA GLY A 27 -10.10 2.43 -1.94
C GLY A 27 -10.15 1.31 -0.89
N LEU A 28 -11.09 0.37 -1.00
CA LEU A 28 -11.23 -0.75 -0.07
C LEU A 28 -10.47 -1.97 -0.57
N LEU A 29 -9.32 -2.24 0.04
CA LEU A 29 -8.49 -3.39 -0.32
C LEU A 29 -8.92 -4.65 0.45
N PRO A 30 -9.25 -5.76 -0.23
CA PRO A 30 -9.50 -7.02 0.43
C PRO A 30 -8.16 -7.58 0.97
N THR A 31 -7.99 -7.56 2.30
CA THR A 31 -6.75 -8.01 2.96
C THR A 31 -6.97 -9.20 3.89
N CYS A 32 -5.90 -9.98 4.11
CA CYS A 32 -5.91 -11.11 5.03
C CYS A 32 -5.78 -10.60 6.47
N ALA A 33 -6.72 -10.97 7.35
CA ALA A 33 -6.70 -10.55 8.75
C ALA A 33 -5.47 -11.04 9.55
N TYR A 34 -4.77 -12.07 9.08
CA TYR A 34 -3.62 -12.67 9.77
C TYR A 34 -2.27 -12.13 9.29
N CYS A 35 -2.13 -11.82 8.00
CA CYS A 35 -0.85 -11.48 7.41
C CYS A 35 -0.86 -10.21 6.55
N SER A 36 -2.00 -9.52 6.46
CA SER A 36 -2.20 -8.25 5.76
C SER A 36 -1.82 -8.25 4.27
N ARG A 37 -1.72 -9.44 3.66
CA ARG A 37 -1.60 -9.57 2.19
C ARG A 37 -2.87 -9.09 1.52
N VAL A 38 -2.74 -8.50 0.34
CA VAL A 38 -3.86 -8.02 -0.48
C VAL A 38 -4.25 -9.13 -1.46
N ARG A 39 -5.55 -9.39 -1.61
CA ARG A 39 -6.08 -10.30 -2.62
C ARG A 39 -6.30 -9.55 -3.93
N ASP A 40 -5.82 -10.09 -5.03
CA ASP A 40 -6.12 -9.59 -6.37
C ASP A 40 -7.37 -10.25 -6.99
N ASP A 41 -7.80 -9.74 -8.14
CA ASP A 41 -9.00 -10.24 -8.86
C ASP A 41 -8.85 -11.68 -9.39
N ARG A 42 -7.66 -12.28 -9.29
CA ARG A 42 -7.34 -13.65 -9.71
C ARG A 42 -7.18 -14.60 -8.53
N ASP A 43 -7.62 -14.18 -7.34
CA ASP A 43 -7.52 -14.93 -6.08
C ASP A 43 -6.07 -15.18 -5.63
N TYR A 44 -5.11 -14.38 -6.12
CA TYR A 44 -3.72 -14.40 -5.67
C TYR A 44 -3.50 -13.43 -4.52
N TRP A 45 -2.71 -13.86 -3.54
CA TRP A 45 -2.37 -13.06 -2.36
C TRP A 45 -0.98 -12.47 -2.48
N GLU A 46 -0.90 -11.15 -2.68
CA GLU A 46 0.35 -10.42 -2.81
C GLU A 46 0.66 -9.54 -1.59
N LYS A 47 1.91 -9.09 -1.49
CA LYS A 47 2.33 -8.12 -0.47
C LYS A 47 1.69 -6.76 -0.74
N LEU A 48 1.34 -6.03 0.31
CA LEU A 48 0.73 -4.69 0.20
C LEU A 48 1.62 -3.72 -0.61
N GLU A 49 2.93 -3.78 -0.41
CA GLU A 49 3.88 -2.92 -1.12
C GLU A 49 3.86 -3.17 -2.63
N HIS A 50 3.72 -4.43 -3.06
CA HIS A 50 3.60 -4.78 -4.47
C HIS A 50 2.30 -4.25 -5.07
N TYR A 51 1.19 -4.42 -4.35
CA TYR A 51 -0.10 -3.91 -4.78
C TYR A 51 -0.08 -2.39 -4.96
N VAL A 52 0.40 -1.66 -3.93
CA VAL A 52 0.46 -0.19 -3.96
C VAL A 52 1.41 0.31 -5.05
N ALA A 53 2.56 -0.33 -5.26
CA ALA A 53 3.48 0.02 -6.32
C ALA A 53 2.89 -0.20 -7.73
N ARG A 54 2.05 -1.23 -7.90
CA ARG A 54 1.39 -1.55 -9.18
C ARG A 54 0.23 -0.61 -9.51
N HIS A 55 -0.49 -0.13 -8.50
CA HIS A 55 -1.70 0.68 -8.65
C HIS A 55 -1.51 2.17 -8.36
N SER A 56 -0.26 2.62 -8.13
CA SER A 56 0.05 4.03 -7.89
C SER A 56 1.42 4.41 -8.44
N ARG A 57 1.86 5.65 -8.20
CA ARG A 57 3.23 6.11 -8.51
C ARG A 57 4.20 5.95 -7.33
N ALA A 58 3.78 5.28 -6.26
CA ALA A 58 4.60 5.09 -5.07
C ALA A 58 5.80 4.18 -5.37
N GLN A 59 6.96 4.54 -4.81
CA GLN A 59 8.17 3.73 -4.84
C GLN A 59 8.59 3.43 -3.40
N PHE A 60 8.97 2.17 -3.15
CA PHE A 60 9.38 1.71 -1.83
C PHE A 60 10.90 1.52 -1.80
N SER A 61 11.53 2.01 -0.73
CA SER A 61 12.93 1.74 -0.42
C SER A 61 13.04 0.86 0.81
N HIS A 62 14.20 0.22 0.98
CA HIS A 62 14.50 -0.57 2.17
C HIS A 62 15.11 0.33 3.24
N GLY A 63 14.47 0.42 4.41
CA GLY A 63 14.94 1.17 5.56
C GLY A 63 14.58 0.46 6.86
N ILE A 64 15.27 0.82 7.95
CA ILE A 64 14.99 0.32 9.30
C ILE A 64 14.60 1.52 10.15
N CYS A 65 13.40 1.51 10.74
CA CYS A 65 12.99 2.58 11.64
C CYS A 65 13.78 2.52 12.95
N PRO A 66 13.85 3.62 13.73
CA PRO A 66 14.61 3.65 14.99
C PRO A 66 14.21 2.54 15.97
N ASP A 67 12.93 2.20 16.04
CA ASP A 67 12.44 1.15 16.95
C ASP A 67 12.94 -0.26 16.55
N CYS A 68 12.80 -0.62 15.27
CA CYS A 68 13.34 -1.88 14.74
C CYS A 68 14.86 -1.92 14.82
N TYR A 69 15.52 -0.77 14.69
CA TYR A 69 16.96 -0.66 14.86
C TYR A 69 17.36 -1.07 16.28
N GLU A 70 16.73 -0.50 17.31
CA GLU A 70 17.04 -0.80 18.71
C GLU A 70 16.62 -2.21 19.13
N LYS A 71 15.42 -2.66 18.73
CA LYS A 71 14.85 -3.93 19.22
C LYS A 71 15.40 -5.16 18.52
N THR A 72 15.78 -5.04 17.25
CA THR A 72 16.10 -6.19 16.40
C THR A 72 17.48 -6.07 15.81
N TRP A 73 17.76 -4.98 15.08
CA TRP A 73 18.99 -4.88 14.29
C TRP A 73 20.25 -4.72 15.16
N ARG A 74 20.23 -3.82 16.16
CA ARG A 74 21.37 -3.59 17.07
C ARG A 74 21.71 -4.86 17.85
N PRO A 75 20.76 -5.59 18.49
CA PRO A 75 21.08 -6.85 19.17
C PRO A 75 21.64 -7.92 18.22
N GLU A 76 21.06 -8.07 17.02
CA GLU A 76 21.54 -8.98 15.97
C GLU A 76 22.99 -8.64 15.56
N LEU A 77 23.30 -7.36 15.38
CA LEU A 77 24.63 -6.87 15.04
C LEU A 77 25.64 -7.19 16.14
N GLU A 78 25.32 -6.91 17.40
CA GLU A 78 26.21 -7.19 18.53
C GLU A 78 26.43 -8.69 18.74
N ARG A 79 25.39 -9.52 18.56
CA ARG A 79 25.54 -10.99 18.55
C ARG A 79 26.55 -11.42 17.48
N ARG A 80 26.39 -10.92 16.26
CA ARG A 80 27.29 -11.23 15.13
C ARG A 80 28.73 -10.74 15.35
N LYS A 81 28.94 -9.58 15.98
CA LYS A 81 30.28 -9.09 16.32
C LYS A 81 30.98 -9.97 17.36
N ARG A 82 30.24 -10.44 18.37
CA ARG A 82 30.74 -11.38 19.39
C ARG A 82 31.14 -12.72 18.77
N GLU A 83 30.31 -13.24 17.86
CA GLU A 83 30.60 -14.48 17.11
C GLU A 83 31.85 -14.36 16.23
N ARG A 84 32.13 -13.17 15.69
CA ARG A 84 33.34 -12.89 14.89
C ARG A 84 34.57 -12.52 15.71
N GLY A 85 34.47 -12.45 17.05
CA GLY A 85 35.59 -12.08 17.91
C GLY A 85 36.03 -10.61 17.80
N GLU A 86 35.20 -9.74 17.21
CA GLU A 86 35.50 -8.32 16.99
C GLU A 86 35.14 -7.43 18.20
N GLY A 87 34.84 -8.03 19.35
CA GLY A 87 34.41 -7.34 20.57
C GLY A 87 35.55 -6.79 21.42
N GLY A 88 36.57 -6.18 20.81
CA GLY A 88 37.76 -5.68 21.50
C GLY A 88 38.10 -4.23 21.16
N THR A 89 37.58 -3.29 21.95
CA THR A 89 38.29 -2.20 22.65
C THR A 89 37.36 -1.63 23.70
#